data_AF-A0A258LUQ4-F1
#
_entry.id   AF-A0A258LUQ4-F1
#
_cell.length_a   1.000
_cell.length_b   1.000
_cell.length_c   1.000
_cell.angle_alpha   90.00
_cell.angle_beta   90.00
_cell.angle_gamma   90.00
#
_symmetry.space_group_name_H-M   'P 1'
#
loop_
_entity.id
_entity.type
_entity.pdbx_description
1 polymer ?
#
loop_
_entity_poly.entity_id
_entity_poly.type
_entity_poly.pdbx_seq_one_letter_code
_entity_poly.pdbx_strand_id
1 'polypeptide(L)' 'SAWSLDPSSDESKKGFLLNHLISEELSLGGFSVSNSDPITGQAGWYDVRVKLAAADENEPEETWPQVKAYRVPGSTASE' A
#
# COMPACT_ATOMS: atom_id res chain seq x y z
N SER A 1 8.65 17.49 6.39
CA SER A 1 7.54 16.54 6.66
C SER A 1 7.73 15.28 5.86
N ALA A 2 7.32 14.12 6.39
CA ALA A 2 7.43 12.82 5.71
C ALA A 2 6.66 12.71 4.36
N TRP A 3 5.92 13.75 3.99
CA TRP A 3 5.05 13.82 2.82
C TRP A 3 5.44 14.91 1.82
N SER A 4 6.57 15.61 2.02
CA SER A 4 7.05 16.70 1.14
C SER A 4 6.04 17.81 0.83
N LEU A 5 5.05 18.03 1.70
CA LEU A 5 4.08 19.11 1.56
C LEU A 5 4.69 20.47 1.89
N ASP A 6 4.25 21.51 1.18
CA ASP A 6 4.60 22.89 1.47
C ASP A 6 4.08 23.31 2.86
N PRO A 7 4.88 24.02 3.69
CA PRO A 7 4.49 24.42 5.05
C PRO A 7 3.26 25.33 5.12
N SER A 8 2.87 25.94 3.99
CA SER A 8 1.71 26.80 3.86
C SER A 8 0.49 26.11 3.26
N SER A 9 0.63 24.86 2.77
CA SER A 9 -0.47 24.10 2.16
C SER A 9 -1.61 23.87 3.15
N ASP A 10 -2.85 23.92 2.64
CA ASP A 10 -4.03 23.65 3.45
C ASP A 10 -4.03 22.20 3.97
N GLU A 11 -3.44 21.24 3.26
CA GLU A 11 -3.26 19.86 3.75
C GLU A 11 -2.30 19.78 4.96
N SER A 12 -1.35 20.72 5.09
CA SER A 12 -0.45 20.81 6.26
C SER A 12 -1.05 21.58 7.44
N LYS A 13 -2.02 22.48 7.19
CA LYS A 13 -2.60 23.39 8.20
C LYS A 13 -4.05 23.09 8.59
N LYS A 14 -4.81 22.53 7.66
CA LYS A 14 -6.26 22.27 7.69
C LYS A 14 -6.63 20.84 7.28
N GLY A 15 -5.69 20.07 6.72
CA GLY A 15 -5.89 18.69 6.34
C GLY A 15 -6.05 17.82 7.59
N PHE A 16 -7.28 17.43 7.88
CA PHE A 16 -7.50 16.27 8.73
C PHE A 16 -7.31 15.01 7.86
N LEU A 17 -6.69 13.97 8.42
CA LEU A 17 -6.65 12.66 7.79
C LEU A 17 -8.09 12.20 7.55
N LEU A 18 -8.52 12.22 6.28
CA LEU A 18 -9.86 11.83 5.84
C LEU A 18 -10.21 10.39 6.25
N ASN A 19 -9.21 9.60 6.63
CA ASN A 19 -9.32 8.21 7.05
C ASN A 19 -10.21 8.00 8.28
N HIS A 20 -10.36 9.00 9.16
CA HIS A 20 -11.15 8.85 10.38
C HIS A 20 -12.68 8.98 10.19
N LEU A 21 -13.14 9.35 8.99
CA LEU A 21 -14.57 9.53 8.69
C LEU A 21 -15.14 8.49 7.72
N ILE A 22 -14.31 7.59 7.20
CA ILE A 22 -14.79 6.44 6.44
C ILE A 22 -14.85 5.28 7.42
N SER A 23 -16.05 4.76 7.67
CA SER A 23 -16.25 3.49 8.39
C SER A 23 -15.72 2.38 7.49
N GLU A 24 -14.40 2.24 7.48
CA GLU A 24 -13.63 1.23 6.77
C GLU A 24 -13.87 -0.10 7.49
N GLU A 25 -15.06 -0.68 7.32
CA GLU A 25 -15.46 -1.96 7.90
C GLU A 25 -15.81 -2.97 6.79
N LEU A 26 -15.29 -4.19 6.93
CA LEU A 26 -15.60 -5.31 6.04
C LEU A 26 -16.65 -6.21 6.67
N SER A 27 -17.61 -6.66 5.85
CA SER A 27 -18.59 -7.67 6.27
C SER A 27 -18.00 -9.08 6.12
N LEU A 28 -17.91 -9.80 7.24
CA LEU A 28 -17.50 -11.20 7.32
C LEU A 28 -18.64 -12.04 7.89
N GLY A 29 -19.54 -12.48 7.01
CA GLY A 29 -20.50 -13.55 7.32
C GLY A 29 -21.35 -13.35 8.58
N GLY A 30 -21.69 -12.11 8.93
CA GLY A 30 -22.47 -11.75 10.13
C GLY A 30 -21.76 -10.84 11.12
N PHE A 31 -20.45 -10.59 10.95
CA PHE A 31 -19.68 -9.67 11.78
C PHE A 31 -19.08 -8.54 10.93
N SER A 32 -18.93 -7.37 11.54
CA SER A 32 -18.20 -6.24 10.96
C SER A 32 -16.79 -6.23 11.56
N VAL A 33 -15.77 -6.17 10.72
CA VAL A 33 -14.38 -6.02 11.16
C VAL A 33 -13.79 -4.75 10.58
N SER A 34 -12.88 -4.11 11.31
CA SER A 34 -12.13 -2.97 10.78
C SER A 34 -11.28 -3.40 9.57
N ASN A 35 -11.34 -2.65 8.49
CA ASN A 35 -10.50 -2.73 7.27
C ASN A 35 -9.13 -2.06 7.49
N SER A 36 -8.67 -2.01 8.74
CA SER A 36 -7.34 -1.55 9.07
C SER A 36 -6.39 -2.75 9.21
N ASP A 37 -5.16 -2.56 8.77
CA ASP A 37 -4.08 -3.51 9.06
C ASP A 37 -3.93 -3.67 10.59
N PRO A 38 -3.96 -4.90 11.13
CA PRO A 38 -3.99 -5.12 12.57
C PRO A 38 -2.64 -4.84 13.28
N ILE A 39 -1.56 -4.65 12.52
CA ILE A 39 -0.22 -4.39 13.03
C ILE A 39 0.05 -2.88 13.10
N THR A 40 -0.41 -2.13 12.10
CA THR A 40 -0.07 -0.72 11.90
C THR A 40 -1.25 0.23 12.10
N GLY A 41 -2.49 -0.28 12.11
CA GLY A 41 -3.72 0.52 12.24
C GLY A 41 -4.03 1.39 11.03
N GLN A 42 -3.26 1.28 9.94
CA GLN A 42 -3.49 2.02 8.70
C GLN A 42 -4.61 1.34 7.91
N ALA A 43 -5.48 2.14 7.29
CA ALA A 43 -6.51 1.59 6.40
C ALA A 43 -5.82 0.92 5.20
N GLY A 44 -6.11 -0.36 5.02
CA GLY A 44 -5.54 -1.14 3.93
C GLY A 44 -6.27 -0.81 2.64
N TRP A 45 -5.65 0.00 1.77
CA TRP A 45 -6.08 0.17 0.37
C TRP A 45 -5.73 -1.06 -0.48
N TYR A 46 -5.83 -2.24 0.11
CA TYR A 46 -5.56 -3.50 -0.57
C TYR A 46 -6.85 -3.90 -1.28
N ASP A 47 -6.76 -4.12 -2.59
CA ASP A 47 -7.81 -4.82 -3.30
C ASP A 47 -7.89 -6.23 -2.68
N VAL A 48 -8.92 -6.47 -1.87
CA VAL A 48 -9.07 -7.72 -1.09
C VAL A 48 -9.35 -8.91 -2.02
N ARG A 49 -9.60 -8.64 -3.31
CA ARG A 49 -9.87 -9.66 -4.32
C ARG A 49 -8.81 -9.59 -5.42
N VAL A 50 -8.04 -10.65 -5.51
CA VAL A 50 -7.12 -10.86 -6.64
C VAL A 50 -7.67 -11.95 -7.55
N LYS A 51 -7.54 -11.74 -8.86
CA LYS A 51 -7.79 -12.77 -9.87
C LYS A 51 -6.46 -13.37 -10.28
N LEU A 52 -6.31 -14.68 -10.08
CA LEU A 52 -5.12 -15.42 -10.47
C LEU A 52 -5.41 -16.24 -11.73
N ALA A 53 -4.42 -16.32 -12.62
CA ALA A 53 -4.39 -17.19 -13.78
C ALA A 53 -2.97 -17.76 -13.92
N ALA A 54 -2.83 -18.92 -14.55
CA ALA A 54 -1.52 -19.45 -14.91
C ALA A 54 -0.87 -18.53 -15.96
N ALA A 55 0.45 -18.37 -15.86
CA ALA A 55 1.22 -17.67 -16.88
C ALA A 55 1.19 -18.44 -18.21
N ASP A 56 1.19 -17.72 -19.32
CA ASP A 56 1.29 -18.32 -20.65
C ASP A 56 2.72 -18.80 -20.92
N GLU A 57 2.89 -19.82 -21.76
CA GLU A 57 4.22 -20.32 -22.16
C GLU A 57 5.07 -19.25 -22.86
N ASN A 58 4.44 -18.24 -23.45
CA ASN A 58 5.10 -17.14 -24.17
C ASN A 58 5.16 -15.84 -23.37
N GLU A 59 4.70 -15.83 -22.11
CA GLU A 59 4.86 -14.64 -21.26
C GLU A 59 6.33 -14.45 -20.87
N PRO A 60 6.80 -13.19 -20.75
CA PRO A 60 8.15 -12.93 -20.26
C PRO A 60 8.35 -13.52 -18.86
N GLU A 61 9.51 -14.14 -18.63
CA GLU A 61 9.93 -14.64 -17.31
C GLU A 61 10.34 -13.49 -16.36
N GLU A 62 9.48 -12.49 -16.21
CA GLU A 62 9.72 -11.27 -15.46
C GLU A 62 8.52 -10.97 -14.54
N THR A 63 8.79 -10.33 -13.40
CA THR A 63 7.75 -9.90 -12.45
C THR A 63 7.39 -8.43 -12.62
N TRP A 64 6.27 -7.96 -12.07
CA TRP A 64 5.92 -6.54 -12.12
C TRP A 64 5.50 -6.00 -10.74
N PRO A 65 5.79 -4.72 -10.44
CA PRO A 65 6.56 -3.78 -11.26
C PRO A 65 8.08 -4.03 -11.19
N GLN A 66 8.77 -3.83 -12.32
CA GLN A 66 10.23 -3.79 -12.35
C GLN A 66 10.72 -2.44 -11.82
N VAL A 67 11.42 -2.45 -10.68
CA VAL A 67 12.00 -1.26 -10.06
C VAL A 67 13.51 -1.31 -10.13
N LYS A 68 14.14 -0.16 -10.41
CA LYS A 68 15.60 -0.06 -10.44
C LYS A 68 16.16 -0.38 -9.06
N ALA A 69 16.98 -1.41 -8.95
CA ALA A 69 17.67 -1.73 -7.72
C ALA A 69 18.55 -0.55 -7.27
N TYR A 70 18.40 -0.14 -6.02
CA TYR A 70 19.23 0.88 -5.38
C TYR A 70 20.18 0.24 -4.39
N ARG A 71 21.41 0.75 -4.31
CA ARG A 71 22.40 0.27 -3.32
C ARG A 71 22.01 0.80 -1.94
N VAL A 72 21.66 -0.10 -1.03
CA VAL A 72 21.33 0.23 0.36
C VAL A 72 22.52 -0.07 1.27
N PRO A 73 22.66 0.61 2.42
CA PRO A 73 23.70 0.27 3.40
C PRO A 73 23.61 -1.21 3.79
N GLY A 74 24.70 -1.96 3.61
CA GLY A 74 24.76 -3.40 3.87
C GLY A 74 24.49 -4.31 2.66
N SER A 75 24.11 -3.78 1.49
CA SER A 75 24.07 -4.60 0.27
C SER A 75 25.49 -4.88 -0.21
N THR A 76 25.97 -6.12 -0.07
CA THR A 76 27.19 -6.58 -0.72
C THR A 76 26.91 -6.64 -2.22
N ALA A 77 27.66 -5.88 -3.02
CA ALA A 77 27.66 -6.06 -4.46
C ALA A 77 28.24 -7.45 -4.75
N SER A 78 27.44 -8.35 -5.32
CA SER A 78 27.97 -9.51 -6.04
C SER A 78 28.55 -9.04 -7.36
N GLU A 79 29.78 -9.48 -7.65
CA GLU A 79 30.53 -9.29 -8.90
C GLU A 79 29.77 -9.68 -10.16
#